data_AF-A0A4Q1ITJ4-F1
#
_entry.id   AF-A0A4Q1ITJ4-F1
#
_cell.length_a   1.000
_cell.length_b   1.000
_cell.length_c   1.000
_cell.angle_alpha   90.00
_cell.angle_beta   90.00
_cell.angle_gamma   90.00
#
_symmetry.space_group_name_H-M   'P 1'
#
loop_
_entity.id
_entity.type
_entity.pdbx_description
1 polymer ?
#
loop_
_entity_poly.entity_id
_entity_poly.type
_entity_poly.pdbx_seq_one_letter_code
_entity_poly.pdbx_strand_id
1 'polypeptide(L)'
;MNKKDKIRTEFNEIIKQINSKKYNKWYTLKDLVTIKNISYKSLKNMVKEVYEVYSPQGTIRKEGRRYCIHYSILDAFKLKRPRETTFYSHFWLSNISWATKDYYDKAYHQYLIAQLKLLIPNTNIIETIEQDKSQRYHVHLLADSQPEDIEPIIESLLDFYLDSDKNYRLYCEPVYNTGSSVDYLLKNPQ
;
A
#
# COMPACT_ATOMS: atom_id res chain seq x y z
N MET A 1 3.62 30.12 -24.62
CA MET A 1 3.17 28.94 -23.84
C MET A 1 1.67 29.10 -23.57
N ASN A 2 0.83 28.13 -23.94
CA ASN A 2 -0.62 28.24 -23.78
C ASN A 2 -1.00 28.12 -22.28
N LYS A 3 -2.11 28.73 -21.85
CA LYS A 3 -2.66 28.64 -20.48
C LYS A 3 -2.74 27.19 -19.99
N LYS A 4 -3.13 26.25 -20.85
CA LYS A 4 -3.16 24.81 -20.53
C LYS A 4 -1.78 24.23 -20.19
N ASP A 5 -0.75 24.61 -20.94
CA ASP A 5 0.63 24.16 -20.70
C ASP A 5 1.18 24.72 -19.40
N LYS A 6 0.87 25.99 -19.10
CA LYS A 6 1.26 26.63 -17.84
C LYS A 6 0.65 25.91 -16.62
N ILE A 7 -0.65 25.64 -16.66
CA ILE A 7 -1.35 24.89 -15.59
C ILE A 7 -0.73 23.49 -15.41
N ARG A 8 -0.44 22.79 -16.52
CA ARG A 8 0.17 21.46 -16.46
C ARG A 8 1.56 21.49 -15.81
N THR A 9 2.37 22.49 -16.12
CA THR A 9 3.70 22.65 -15.52
C THR A 9 3.61 22.93 -14.03
N GLU A 10 2.79 23.90 -13.62
CA GLU A 10 2.56 24.24 -12.20
C GLU A 10 2.05 23.02 -11.42
N PHE A 11 1.09 22.27 -11.98
CA PHE A 11 0.60 21.04 -11.38
C PHE A 11 1.72 19.99 -11.19
N ASN A 12 2.54 19.74 -12.21
CA ASN A 12 3.64 18.78 -12.11
C ASN A 12 4.70 19.20 -11.08
N GLU A 13 4.98 20.49 -10.96
CA GLU A 13 5.91 21.02 -9.96
C GLU A 13 5.41 20.78 -8.53
N ILE A 14 4.13 21.05 -8.27
CA ILE A 14 3.49 20.77 -6.98
C ILE A 14 3.60 19.28 -6.64
N ILE A 15 3.22 18.41 -7.59
CA ILE A 15 3.29 16.95 -7.39
C ILE A 15 4.72 16.50 -7.13
N LYS A 16 5.70 17.04 -7.87
CA LYS A 16 7.11 16.72 -7.69
C LYS A 16 7.62 17.12 -6.30
N GLN A 17 7.24 18.29 -5.81
CA GLN A 17 7.57 18.72 -4.45
C GLN A 17 6.96 17.80 -3.40
N ILE A 18 5.69 17.42 -3.56
CA ILE A 18 5.03 16.45 -2.66
C ILE A 18 5.78 15.12 -2.66
N ASN A 19 6.11 14.58 -3.84
CA ASN A 19 6.79 13.29 -3.96
C ASN A 19 8.22 13.33 -3.42
N SER A 20 8.93 14.45 -3.51
CA SER A 20 10.27 14.59 -2.93
C SER A 20 10.33 14.46 -1.40
N LYS A 21 9.19 14.68 -0.73
CA LYS A 21 9.04 14.53 0.73
C LYS A 21 8.60 13.12 1.14
N LYS A 22 8.19 12.28 0.19
CA LYS A 22 7.73 10.91 0.45
C LYS A 22 8.92 9.98 0.72
N TYR A 23 8.59 8.80 1.22
CA TYR A 23 9.57 7.74 1.46
C TYR A 23 10.34 7.41 0.17
N ASN A 24 11.66 7.53 0.21
CA ASN A 24 12.49 7.53 -0.99
C ASN A 24 12.88 6.11 -1.44
N LYS A 25 11.88 5.27 -1.79
CA LYS A 25 12.12 3.91 -2.30
C LYS A 25 11.95 3.84 -3.81
N TRP A 26 12.94 3.26 -4.47
CA TRP A 26 13.03 3.15 -5.92
C TRP A 26 13.23 1.71 -6.34
N TYR A 27 12.63 1.38 -7.48
CA TYR A 27 12.67 0.07 -8.10
C TYR A 27 13.24 0.17 -9.51
N THR A 28 13.93 -0.88 -9.93
CA THR A 28 14.30 -1.09 -11.32
C THR A 28 13.29 -2.00 -12.00
N LEU A 29 13.32 -2.04 -13.34
CA LEU A 29 12.50 -3.01 -14.09
C LEU A 29 12.79 -4.46 -13.69
N LYS A 30 14.00 -4.80 -13.24
CA LYS A 30 14.32 -6.16 -12.78
C LYS A 30 13.63 -6.47 -11.46
N ASP A 31 13.56 -5.49 -10.56
CA ASP A 31 12.84 -5.66 -9.29
C ASP A 31 11.34 -5.85 -9.55
N LEU A 32 10.78 -5.11 -10.51
CA LEU A 32 9.39 -5.27 -10.93
C LEU A 32 9.08 -6.67 -11.51
N VAL A 33 10.05 -7.31 -12.19
CA VAL A 33 9.88 -8.72 -12.63
C VAL A 33 9.62 -9.61 -11.43
N THR A 34 10.40 -9.44 -10.37
CA THR A 34 10.32 -10.24 -9.15
C THR A 34 9.04 -9.96 -8.38
N ILE A 35 8.78 -8.70 -8.04
CA ILE A 35 7.70 -8.37 -7.11
C ILE A 35 6.31 -8.45 -7.74
N LYS A 36 6.18 -8.30 -9.07
CA LYS A 36 4.88 -8.32 -9.77
C LYS A 36 4.67 -9.53 -10.68
N ASN A 37 5.67 -10.40 -10.82
CA ASN A 37 5.67 -11.53 -11.74
C ASN A 37 5.31 -11.13 -13.20
N ILE A 38 5.88 -10.02 -13.67
CA ILE A 38 5.69 -9.52 -15.04
C ILE A 38 6.96 -9.77 -15.84
N SER A 39 6.85 -10.30 -17.06
CA SER A 39 8.02 -10.50 -17.91
C SER A 39 8.75 -9.19 -18.20
N TYR A 40 10.08 -9.23 -18.22
CA TYR A 40 10.91 -8.05 -18.51
C TYR A 40 10.58 -7.41 -19.87
N LYS A 41 10.19 -8.22 -20.87
CA LYS A 41 9.75 -7.75 -22.19
C LYS A 41 8.48 -6.91 -22.09
N SER A 42 7.48 -7.35 -21.32
CA SER A 42 6.24 -6.61 -21.09
C SER A 42 6.51 -5.30 -20.36
N LEU A 43 7.35 -5.33 -19.31
CA LEU A 43 7.75 -4.15 -18.56
C LEU A 43 8.46 -3.11 -19.43
N LYS A 44 9.31 -3.52 -20.37
CA LYS A 44 9.94 -2.63 -21.35
C LYS A 44 8.96 -1.91 -22.28
N ASN A 45 7.81 -2.51 -22.55
CA ASN A 45 6.78 -1.86 -23.35
C ASN A 45 6.00 -0.85 -22.48
N MET A 46 5.55 -1.29 -21.29
CA MET A 46 4.81 -0.44 -20.34
C MET A 46 5.61 0.78 -19.89
N VAL A 47 6.90 0.62 -19.61
CA VAL A 47 7.72 1.70 -19.04
C VAL A 47 7.81 2.93 -19.95
N LYS A 48 7.62 2.78 -21.27
CA LYS A 48 7.65 3.93 -22.19
C LYS A 48 6.47 4.86 -21.93
N GLU A 49 5.26 4.31 -21.92
CA GLU A 49 4.01 5.04 -21.66
C GLU A 49 4.01 5.61 -20.24
N VAL A 50 4.42 4.81 -19.25
CA VAL A 50 4.53 5.26 -17.86
C VAL A 50 5.56 6.40 -17.73
N TYR A 51 6.69 6.32 -18.42
CA TYR A 51 7.72 7.36 -18.34
C TYR A 51 7.21 8.72 -18.83
N GLU A 52 6.46 8.76 -19.93
CA GLU A 52 5.93 10.01 -20.49
C GLU A 52 4.95 10.71 -19.53
N VAL A 53 4.17 9.95 -18.78
CA VAL A 53 3.19 10.49 -17.83
C VAL A 53 3.84 10.94 -16.53
N TYR A 54 4.74 10.11 -15.98
CA TYR A 54 5.21 10.24 -14.60
C TYR A 54 6.59 10.90 -14.48
N SER A 55 7.39 11.00 -15.55
CA SER A 55 8.71 11.64 -15.48
C SER A 55 8.63 13.12 -15.08
N PRO A 56 7.69 13.93 -15.59
CA PRO A 56 7.51 15.32 -15.14
C PRO A 56 7.18 15.45 -13.65
N GLN A 57 6.52 14.44 -13.08
CA GLN A 57 6.12 14.38 -11.67
C GLN A 57 7.25 13.93 -10.73
N GLY A 58 8.42 13.57 -11.30
CA GLY A 58 9.58 13.11 -10.54
C GLY A 58 9.43 11.73 -9.91
N THR A 59 8.47 10.91 -10.36
CA THR A 59 8.23 9.54 -9.83
C THR A 59 8.82 8.45 -10.71
N ILE A 60 9.41 8.80 -11.86
CA ILE A 60 10.25 7.92 -12.66
C ILE A 60 11.36 8.73 -13.32
N ARG A 61 12.56 8.16 -13.35
CA ARG A 61 13.73 8.78 -13.99
C ARG A 61 14.61 7.73 -14.66
N LYS A 62 15.49 8.19 -15.54
CA LYS A 62 16.54 7.37 -16.13
C LYS A 62 17.88 7.69 -15.50
N GLU A 63 18.58 6.65 -15.08
CA GLU A 63 19.98 6.71 -14.64
C GLU A 63 20.79 5.82 -15.60
N GLY A 64 21.49 6.45 -16.54
CA GLY A 64 22.11 5.76 -17.66
C GLY A 64 21.09 4.98 -18.49
N ARG A 65 21.28 3.64 -18.59
CA ARG A 65 20.38 2.74 -19.34
C ARG A 65 19.26 2.13 -18.49
N ARG A 66 19.13 2.54 -17.22
CA ARG A 66 18.17 1.95 -16.26
C ARG A 66 17.08 2.95 -15.93
N TYR A 67 15.86 2.43 -15.77
CA TYR A 67 14.75 3.17 -15.21
C TYR A 67 14.74 2.98 -13.70
N CYS A 68 14.62 4.09 -12.98
CA CYS A 68 14.38 4.14 -11.54
C CYS A 68 12.93 4.59 -11.34
N ILE A 69 12.13 3.71 -10.76
CA ILE A 69 10.67 3.81 -10.64
C ILE A 69 10.34 3.98 -9.16
N HIS A 70 9.69 5.09 -8.80
CA HIS A 70 9.30 5.34 -7.42
C HIS A 70 8.21 4.36 -6.98
N TYR A 71 8.25 3.91 -5.73
CA TYR A 71 7.29 2.93 -5.20
C TYR A 71 5.81 3.38 -5.35
N SER A 72 5.56 4.69 -5.35
CA SER A 72 4.21 5.26 -5.45
C SER A 72 3.53 5.05 -6.80
N ILE A 73 4.24 4.62 -7.84
CA ILE A 73 3.67 4.41 -9.18
C ILE A 73 3.75 2.95 -9.63
N LEU A 74 3.99 2.01 -8.70
CA LEU A 74 4.02 0.59 -9.01
C LEU A 74 2.72 0.08 -9.65
N ASP A 75 1.58 0.69 -9.33
CA ASP A 75 0.28 0.31 -9.89
C ASP A 75 0.11 0.68 -11.37
N ALA A 76 0.95 1.58 -11.89
CA ALA A 76 1.04 1.84 -13.33
C ALA A 76 1.62 0.63 -14.10
N PHE A 77 2.28 -0.29 -13.40
CA PHE A 77 2.85 -1.52 -13.95
C PHE A 77 1.99 -2.73 -13.58
N LYS A 78 0.77 -2.80 -14.11
CA LYS A 78 -0.13 -3.95 -13.91
C LYS A 78 -0.53 -4.60 -15.21
N LEU A 79 -0.57 -5.94 -15.22
CA LEU A 79 -1.17 -6.70 -16.31
C LEU A 79 -2.69 -6.71 -16.14
N LYS A 80 -3.43 -6.72 -17.25
CA LYS A 80 -4.89 -6.94 -17.22
C LYS A 80 -5.26 -8.28 -16.57
N ARG A 81 -4.42 -9.29 -16.76
CA ARG A 81 -4.52 -10.61 -16.13
C ARG A 81 -3.12 -11.03 -15.69
N PRO A 82 -2.80 -11.02 -14.38
CA PRO A 82 -1.53 -11.54 -13.89
C PRO A 82 -1.44 -13.05 -14.14
N ARG A 83 -0.22 -13.56 -14.33
CA ARG A 83 0.01 -15.01 -14.53
C ARG A 83 -0.12 -15.76 -13.22
N GLU A 84 0.45 -15.20 -12.16
CA GLU A 84 0.27 -15.62 -10.77
C GLU A 84 0.16 -14.35 -9.92
N THR A 85 -0.59 -14.44 -8.82
CA THR A 85 -0.78 -13.34 -7.89
C THR A 85 0.36 -13.28 -6.89
N THR A 86 1.06 -12.16 -6.89
CA THR A 86 1.97 -11.72 -5.83
C THR A 86 1.24 -10.76 -4.89
N PHE A 87 1.81 -10.42 -3.73
CA PHE A 87 1.24 -9.36 -2.89
C PHE A 87 1.04 -8.04 -3.67
N TYR A 88 1.95 -7.68 -4.58
CA TYR A 88 1.88 -6.44 -5.38
C TYR A 88 0.95 -6.51 -6.60
N SER A 89 0.34 -7.67 -6.87
CA SER A 89 -0.59 -7.89 -7.98
C SER A 89 -1.90 -8.53 -7.55
N HIS A 90 -2.04 -8.85 -6.26
CA HIS A 90 -3.28 -9.30 -5.65
C HIS A 90 -4.27 -8.13 -5.59
N PHE A 91 -5.57 -8.44 -5.65
CA PHE A 91 -6.64 -7.45 -5.70
C PHE A 91 -7.09 -7.10 -4.28
N TRP A 92 -6.25 -6.34 -3.57
CA TRP A 92 -6.60 -5.82 -2.26
C TRP A 92 -7.70 -4.76 -2.39
N LEU A 93 -8.71 -4.86 -1.55
CA LEU A 93 -9.89 -4.01 -1.57
C LEU A 93 -9.91 -3.05 -0.39
N SER A 94 -9.48 -3.52 0.79
CA SER A 94 -9.47 -2.72 2.02
C SER A 94 -8.07 -2.51 2.56
N ASN A 95 -7.77 -1.28 2.96
CA ASN A 95 -6.63 -0.87 3.76
C ASN A 95 -7.12 -0.55 5.17
N ILE A 96 -6.67 -1.34 6.13
CA ILE A 96 -7.19 -1.33 7.49
C ILE A 96 -6.07 -0.97 8.44
N SER A 97 -6.38 -0.14 9.43
CA SER A 97 -5.48 0.04 10.56
C SER A 97 -6.27 0.20 11.85
N TRP A 98 -5.75 -0.33 12.94
CA TRP A 98 -6.28 0.00 14.25
C TRP A 98 -5.18 0.23 15.28
N ALA A 99 -5.47 1.11 16.23
CA ALA A 99 -4.63 1.38 17.38
C ALA A 99 -5.47 1.31 18.65
N THR A 100 -4.90 0.74 19.70
CA THR A 100 -5.54 0.70 21.02
C THR A 100 -5.21 1.95 21.82
N LYS A 101 -6.11 2.31 22.73
CA LYS A 101 -5.90 3.42 23.66
C LYS A 101 -4.82 3.09 24.68
N ASP A 102 -4.83 1.86 25.19
CA ASP A 102 -3.86 1.36 26.16
C ASP A 102 -2.65 0.71 25.49
N TYR A 103 -1.57 0.54 26.25
CA TYR A 103 -0.28 0.00 25.81
C TYR A 103 -0.28 -1.53 25.83
N TYR A 104 -1.22 -2.14 25.10
CA TYR A 104 -1.19 -3.58 24.87
C TYR A 104 0.07 -3.97 24.13
N ASP A 105 0.63 -5.13 24.48
CA ASP A 105 1.86 -5.62 23.86
C ASP A 105 1.61 -6.21 22.47
N LYS A 106 2.70 -6.47 21.74
CA LYS A 106 2.64 -7.07 20.41
C LYS A 106 1.89 -8.43 20.43
N ALA A 107 2.01 -9.20 21.51
CA ALA A 107 1.38 -10.51 21.62
C ALA A 107 -0.14 -10.41 21.68
N TYR A 108 -0.68 -9.39 22.37
CA TYR A 108 -2.11 -9.13 22.39
C TYR A 108 -2.65 -8.75 21.01
N HIS A 109 -1.95 -7.88 20.28
CA HIS A 109 -2.33 -7.56 18.89
C HIS A 109 -2.27 -8.78 17.98
N GLN A 110 -1.27 -9.66 18.12
CA GLN A 110 -1.20 -10.93 17.40
C GLN A 110 -2.38 -11.84 17.72
N TYR A 111 -2.80 -11.90 18.99
CA TYR A 111 -3.97 -12.65 19.40
C TYR A 111 -5.25 -12.12 18.74
N LEU A 112 -5.48 -10.81 18.72
CA LEU A 112 -6.64 -10.21 18.05
C LEU A 112 -6.65 -10.51 16.53
N ILE A 113 -5.49 -10.44 15.86
CA ILE A 113 -5.37 -10.80 14.45
C ILE A 113 -5.71 -12.28 14.23
N ALA A 114 -5.29 -13.17 15.13
CA ALA A 114 -5.63 -14.59 15.04
C ALA A 114 -7.14 -14.81 15.19
N GLN A 115 -7.81 -14.09 16.10
CA GLN A 115 -9.26 -14.11 16.24
C GLN A 115 -9.97 -13.59 14.98
N LEU A 116 -9.48 -12.49 14.40
CA LEU A 116 -10.00 -11.97 13.14
C LEU A 116 -9.92 -13.02 12.03
N LYS A 117 -8.77 -13.69 11.85
CA LYS A 117 -8.59 -14.75 10.84
C LYS A 117 -9.60 -15.90 10.99
N LEU A 118 -10.06 -16.20 12.20
CA LEU A 118 -11.11 -17.20 12.44
C LEU A 118 -12.51 -16.71 12.02
N LEU A 119 -12.77 -15.40 12.11
CA LEU A 119 -14.04 -14.79 11.71
C LEU A 119 -14.16 -14.60 10.18
N ILE A 120 -13.03 -14.42 9.49
CA ILE A 120 -12.97 -14.21 8.04
C ILE A 120 -12.10 -15.26 7.32
N PRO A 121 -12.43 -16.56 7.42
CA PRO A 121 -11.56 -17.65 6.94
C PRO A 121 -11.36 -17.68 5.42
N ASN A 122 -12.23 -17.01 4.66
CA ASN A 122 -12.19 -16.94 3.20
C ASN A 122 -11.57 -15.65 2.66
N THR A 123 -11.13 -14.74 3.54
CA THR A 123 -10.53 -13.46 3.18
C THR A 123 -9.01 -13.58 3.29
N ASN A 124 -8.31 -13.30 2.21
CA ASN A 124 -6.86 -13.16 2.26
C ASN A 124 -6.52 -11.85 2.96
N ILE A 125 -5.57 -11.91 3.90
CA ILE A 125 -5.04 -10.73 4.56
C ILE A 125 -3.52 -10.74 4.55
N ILE A 126 -2.92 -9.56 4.56
CA ILE A 126 -1.52 -9.35 4.93
C ILE A 126 -1.45 -8.30 6.04
N GLU A 127 -0.62 -8.56 7.05
CA GLU A 127 -0.58 -7.76 8.26
C GLU A 127 0.84 -7.34 8.68
N THR A 128 0.92 -6.22 9.40
CA THR A 128 2.08 -5.87 10.22
C THR A 128 1.61 -5.23 11.53
N ILE A 129 2.43 -5.39 12.57
CA ILE A 129 2.25 -4.69 13.84
C ILE A 129 3.46 -3.76 13.97
N GLU A 130 3.20 -2.47 13.98
CA GLU A 130 4.23 -1.44 14.06
C GLU A 130 4.16 -0.76 15.43
N GLN A 131 5.32 -0.36 15.94
CA GLN A 131 5.41 0.44 17.15
C GLN A 131 5.64 1.90 16.77
N ASP A 132 4.79 2.80 17.24
CA ASP A 132 4.96 4.23 17.03
C ASP A 132 6.05 4.85 17.92
N LYS A 133 6.34 6.14 17.71
CA LYS A 133 7.32 6.88 18.53
C LYS A 133 6.92 6.99 20.00
N SER A 134 5.64 6.83 20.30
CA SER A 134 5.07 6.85 21.65
C SER A 134 5.11 5.47 22.32
N GLN A 135 5.78 4.48 21.71
CA GLN A 135 5.86 3.09 22.18
C GLN A 135 4.53 2.32 22.14
N ARG A 136 3.54 2.80 21.39
CA ARG A 136 2.25 2.12 21.20
C ARG A 136 2.31 1.22 19.99
N TYR A 137 1.73 0.04 20.10
CA TYR A 137 1.55 -0.86 18.98
C TYR A 137 0.26 -0.52 18.24
N HIS A 138 0.32 -0.58 16.91
CA HIS A 138 -0.83 -0.46 16.04
C HIS A 138 -0.72 -1.46 14.90
N VAL A 139 -1.86 -1.93 14.44
CA VAL A 139 -1.98 -2.94 13.40
C VAL A 139 -2.27 -2.24 12.08
N HIS A 140 -1.62 -2.71 11.01
CA HIS A 140 -2.01 -2.40 9.63
C HIS A 140 -2.29 -3.70 8.90
N LEU A 141 -3.33 -3.73 8.07
CA LEU A 141 -3.70 -4.85 7.23
C LEU A 141 -4.10 -4.40 5.83
N LEU A 142 -3.90 -5.28 4.86
CA LEU A 142 -4.68 -5.28 3.62
C LEU A 142 -5.56 -6.52 3.58
N ALA A 143 -6.78 -6.36 3.09
CA ALA A 143 -7.74 -7.46 2.90
C ALA A 143 -8.33 -7.44 1.48
N ASP A 144 -8.67 -8.61 0.96
CA ASP A 144 -9.35 -8.80 -0.34
C ASP A 144 -10.88 -8.82 -0.23
N SER A 145 -11.40 -8.16 0.81
CA SER A 145 -12.82 -7.92 1.07
C SER A 145 -13.09 -6.42 1.09
N GLN A 146 -14.31 -5.99 0.73
CA GLN A 146 -14.67 -4.58 0.70
C GLN A 146 -14.73 -3.98 2.11
N PRO A 147 -14.49 -2.66 2.27
CA PRO A 147 -14.55 -2.02 3.58
C PRO A 147 -15.90 -2.24 4.28
N GLU A 148 -17.01 -2.11 3.55
CA GLU A 148 -18.37 -2.30 4.06
C GLU A 148 -18.65 -3.72 4.59
N ASP A 149 -17.91 -4.72 4.12
CA ASP A 149 -18.10 -6.11 4.53
C ASP A 149 -17.23 -6.47 5.75
N ILE A 150 -16.02 -5.93 5.82
CA ILE A 150 -15.01 -6.33 6.81
C ILE A 150 -14.98 -5.42 8.04
N GLU A 151 -15.29 -4.13 7.88
CA GLU A 151 -15.26 -3.16 8.98
C GLU A 151 -16.18 -3.55 10.15
N PRO A 152 -17.46 -3.94 9.93
CA PRO A 152 -18.34 -4.32 11.03
C PRO A 152 -17.86 -5.55 11.81
N ILE A 153 -17.16 -6.47 11.14
CA ILE A 153 -16.60 -7.67 11.76
C ILE A 153 -15.43 -7.30 12.67
N ILE A 154 -14.56 -6.39 12.21
CA ILE A 154 -13.43 -5.90 13.00
C ILE A 154 -13.92 -5.07 14.19
N GLU A 155 -14.89 -4.18 13.99
CA GLU A 155 -15.49 -3.42 15.08
C GLU A 155 -16.08 -4.34 16.15
N SER A 156 -16.88 -5.32 15.76
CA SER A 156 -17.47 -6.30 16.69
C SER A 156 -16.40 -7.07 17.47
N LEU A 157 -15.29 -7.44 16.82
CA LEU A 157 -14.15 -8.09 17.47
C LEU A 157 -13.48 -7.17 18.49
N LEU A 158 -13.20 -5.92 18.09
CA LEU A 158 -12.50 -4.96 18.95
C LEU A 158 -13.38 -4.54 20.13
N ASP A 159 -14.67 -4.30 19.93
CA ASP A 159 -15.63 -4.02 21.00
C ASP A 159 -15.69 -5.15 22.03
N PHE A 160 -15.66 -6.41 21.57
CA PHE A 160 -15.68 -7.58 22.46
C PHE A 160 -14.42 -7.67 23.34
N TYR A 161 -13.24 -7.37 22.79
CA TYR A 161 -11.96 -7.54 23.50
C TYR A 161 -11.43 -6.27 24.19
N LEU A 162 -11.94 -5.10 23.83
CA LEU A 162 -11.48 -3.80 24.34
C LEU A 162 -12.59 -3.03 25.07
N ASP A 163 -13.73 -3.66 25.33
CA ASP A 163 -14.85 -3.14 26.14
C ASP A 163 -15.56 -1.87 25.62
N SER A 164 -15.19 -1.31 24.45
CA SER A 164 -15.91 -0.25 23.69
C SER A 164 -15.00 0.42 22.63
N ASP A 165 -15.63 0.96 21.58
CA ASP A 165 -15.12 1.93 20.61
C ASP A 165 -14.30 3.11 21.18
N LYS A 166 -14.45 3.45 22.46
CA LYS A 166 -13.64 4.47 23.16
C LYS A 166 -12.20 4.02 23.42
N ASN A 167 -11.92 2.72 23.30
CA ASN A 167 -10.63 2.12 23.63
C ASN A 167 -9.81 1.74 22.39
N TYR A 168 -10.30 2.03 21.19
CA TYR A 168 -9.54 1.89 19.96
C TYR A 168 -9.87 3.00 18.95
N ARG A 169 -9.07 3.07 17.89
CA ARG A 169 -9.40 3.79 16.66
C ARG A 169 -9.24 2.80 15.52
N LEU A 170 -10.28 2.62 14.73
CA LEU A 170 -10.29 1.81 13.52
C LEU A 170 -10.37 2.73 12.31
N TYR A 171 -9.60 2.40 11.29
CA TYR A 171 -9.71 2.97 9.95
C TYR A 171 -9.84 1.80 8.98
N CYS A 172 -10.86 1.84 8.13
CA CYS A 172 -11.07 0.88 7.05
C CYS A 172 -11.41 1.66 5.77
N GLU A 173 -10.48 1.70 4.82
CA GLU A 173 -10.63 2.50 3.59
C GLU A 173 -10.36 1.68 2.33
N PRO A 174 -10.92 2.05 1.17
CA PRO A 174 -10.57 1.42 -0.10
C PRO A 174 -9.08 1.54 -0.45
N VAL A 175 -8.52 0.52 -1.08
CA VAL A 175 -7.13 0.55 -1.56
C VAL A 175 -7.02 1.34 -2.85
N TYR A 176 -6.45 2.55 -2.78
CA TYR A 176 -6.19 3.38 -3.95
C TYR A 176 -4.82 3.14 -4.62
N ASN A 177 -3.85 2.61 -3.86
CA ASN A 177 -2.50 2.36 -4.36
C ASN A 177 -1.91 1.09 -3.72
N THR A 178 -2.17 -0.05 -4.36
CA THR A 178 -1.73 -1.37 -3.91
C THR A 178 -0.22 -1.41 -3.68
N GLY A 179 0.56 -0.94 -4.64
CA GLY A 179 2.01 -0.98 -4.56
C GLY A 179 2.57 -0.22 -3.36
N SER A 180 1.99 0.93 -3.01
CA SER A 180 2.39 1.69 -1.83
C SER A 180 1.98 1.02 -0.53
N SER A 181 0.75 0.51 -0.46
CA SER A 181 0.25 -0.14 0.76
C SER A 181 1.00 -1.44 1.07
N VAL A 182 1.25 -2.27 0.05
CA VAL A 182 2.06 -3.49 0.20
C VAL A 182 3.50 -3.14 0.58
N ASP A 183 4.09 -2.13 -0.05
CA ASP A 183 5.45 -1.70 0.30
C ASP A 183 5.57 -1.23 1.75
N TYR A 184 4.56 -0.50 2.23
CA TYR A 184 4.47 -0.05 3.61
C TYR A 184 4.45 -1.23 4.58
N LEU A 185 3.56 -2.20 4.36
CA LEU A 185 3.43 -3.40 5.19
C LEU A 185 4.71 -4.23 5.23
N LEU A 186 5.35 -4.43 4.08
CA LEU A 186 6.56 -5.25 3.96
C LEU A 186 7.85 -4.53 4.40
N LYS A 187 7.80 -3.21 4.65
CA LYS A 187 8.97 -2.45 5.13
C LYS A 187 9.36 -2.81 6.57
N ASN A 188 8.39 -3.21 7.37
CA ASN A 188 8.57 -3.61 8.77
C ASN A 188 8.42 -5.14 8.85
N PRO A 189 9.48 -5.93 8.56
CA PRO A 189 9.40 -7.38 8.70
C PRO A 189 9.02 -7.75 10.15
N GLN A 190 8.12 -8.72 10.26
CA GLN A 190 7.48 -9.19 11.50
C GLN A 190 8.47 -9.74 12.52
#